data_AF-E4Z5Z6-F1
#
_entry.id   AF-E4Z5Z6-F1
#
_cell.length_a   1.000
_cell.length_b   1.000
_cell.length_c   1.000
_cell.angle_alpha   90.00
_cell.angle_beta   90.00
_cell.angle_gamma   90.00
#
_symmetry.space_group_name_H-M   'P 1'
#
loop_
_entity.id
_entity.type
_entity.pdbx_description
1 polymer ?
#
loop_
_entity_poly.entity_id
_entity_poly.type
_entity_poly.pdbx_seq_one_letter_code
_entity_poly.pdbx_strand_id
1 'polypeptide(L)'
;MKLLTSVGPSQMKFSPLDDELYRSFREEFPDFDVMNIQKDALRNKQCMKRWKNWRNQYKDTLKDCKACSLVRIDPTQDYSGSNKIFCFRAQFLAIEIARNREGYNQQIVDDCKKHFICPCCRQCRSCE
;
A
#
# COMPACT_ATOMS: atom_id res chain seq x y z
N MET A 1 10.62 4.36 -2.64
CA MET A 1 9.98 3.41 -3.60
C MET A 1 10.83 2.20 -4.06
N LYS A 2 12.05 1.97 -3.53
CA LYS A 2 13.02 1.01 -4.13
C LYS A 2 12.53 -0.43 -4.31
N LEU A 3 11.79 -1.00 -3.35
CA LEU A 3 11.33 -2.40 -3.46
C LEU A 3 10.22 -2.57 -4.51
N LEU A 4 9.26 -1.64 -4.52
CA LEU A 4 8.14 -1.64 -5.48
C LEU A 4 8.64 -1.57 -6.92
N THR A 5 9.60 -0.69 -7.21
CA THR A 5 10.19 -0.55 -8.55
C THR A 5 11.13 -1.69 -8.93
N SER A 6 11.75 -2.36 -7.95
CA SER A 6 12.69 -3.46 -8.22
C SER A 6 12.00 -4.81 -8.45
N VAL A 7 10.95 -5.13 -7.67
CA VAL A 7 10.24 -6.41 -7.73
C VAL A 7 9.00 -6.33 -8.61
N GLY A 8 8.34 -5.17 -8.64
CA GLY A 8 7.06 -4.98 -9.33
C GLY A 8 5.85 -5.44 -8.49
N PRO A 9 4.68 -4.83 -8.70
CA PRO A 9 3.49 -5.06 -7.86
C PRO A 9 2.88 -6.45 -8.05
N SER A 10 2.96 -7.04 -9.24
CA SER A 10 2.40 -8.37 -9.53
C SER A 10 3.14 -9.51 -8.83
N GLN A 11 4.43 -9.32 -8.53
CA GLN A 11 5.27 -10.32 -7.86
C GLN A 11 5.34 -10.11 -6.35
N MET A 12 4.89 -8.97 -5.82
CA MET A 12 4.84 -8.72 -4.39
C MET A 12 3.66 -9.45 -3.74
N LYS A 13 3.98 -10.55 -3.03
CA LYS A 13 3.07 -11.19 -2.08
C LYS A 13 3.43 -10.79 -0.66
N PHE A 14 2.44 -10.31 0.10
CA PHE A 14 2.66 -9.86 1.47
C PHE A 14 2.28 -10.92 2.51
N SER A 15 1.28 -11.74 2.19
CA SER A 15 0.72 -12.78 3.04
C SER A 15 0.10 -13.90 2.18
N PRO A 16 0.02 -15.14 2.70
CA PRO A 16 -0.82 -16.18 2.09
C PRO A 16 -2.31 -15.78 1.98
N LEU A 17 -2.75 -14.80 2.79
CA LEU A 17 -4.13 -14.34 2.87
C LEU A 17 -4.43 -13.14 1.96
N ASP A 18 -3.55 -12.77 1.03
CA ASP A 18 -3.71 -11.53 0.25
C ASP A 18 -5.04 -11.45 -0.51
N ASP A 19 -5.52 -12.57 -1.06
CA ASP A 19 -6.82 -12.66 -1.76
C ASP A 19 -8.00 -12.41 -0.82
N GLU A 20 -7.99 -13.05 0.34
CA GLU A 20 -9.04 -12.92 1.35
C GLU A 20 -9.06 -11.52 1.95
N LEU A 21 -7.88 -10.98 2.28
CA LEU A 21 -7.71 -9.63 2.81
C LEU A 21 -8.25 -8.59 1.84
N TYR A 22 -7.95 -8.71 0.55
CA TYR A 22 -8.45 -7.78 -0.46
C TYR A 22 -9.98 -7.83 -0.57
N ARG A 23 -10.55 -9.04 -0.69
CA ARG A 23 -12.01 -9.22 -0.82
C ARG A 23 -12.74 -8.64 0.40
N SER A 24 -12.34 -9.06 1.60
CA SER A 24 -12.95 -8.59 2.85
C SER A 24 -12.75 -7.09 3.05
N PHE A 25 -11.58 -6.55 2.69
CA PHE A 25 -11.34 -5.11 2.72
C PHE A 25 -12.31 -4.35 1.81
N ARG A 26 -12.54 -4.80 0.58
CA ARG A 26 -13.46 -4.12 -0.35
C ARG A 26 -14.93 -4.34 -0.02
N GLU A 27 -15.29 -5.44 0.63
CA GLU A 27 -16.63 -5.63 1.21
C GLU A 27 -16.88 -4.68 2.38
N GLU A 28 -15.92 -4.55 3.31
CA GLU A 28 -16.06 -3.70 4.49
C GLU A 28 -15.79 -2.23 4.18
N PHE A 29 -14.99 -1.89 3.17
CA PHE A 29 -14.61 -0.52 2.83
C PHE A 29 -14.68 -0.27 1.31
N PRO A 30 -15.88 -0.37 0.70
CA PRO A 30 -16.03 -0.27 -0.75
C PRO A 30 -15.51 1.06 -1.29
N ASP A 31 -15.87 2.17 -0.63
CA ASP A 31 -15.56 3.54 -1.07
C ASP A 31 -14.23 4.08 -0.52
N PHE A 32 -13.39 3.24 0.10
CA PHE A 32 -12.12 3.72 0.63
C PHE A 32 -11.13 4.00 -0.51
N ASP A 33 -10.71 5.26 -0.61
CA ASP A 33 -9.71 5.70 -1.57
C ASP A 33 -8.31 5.25 -1.11
N VAL A 34 -7.73 4.31 -1.86
CA VAL A 34 -6.38 3.80 -1.64
C VAL A 34 -5.31 4.63 -2.36
N MET A 35 -5.70 5.48 -3.31
CA MET A 35 -4.80 6.41 -3.98
C MET A 35 -4.53 7.65 -3.11
N ASN A 36 -5.58 8.24 -2.52
CA ASN A 36 -5.44 9.43 -1.68
C ASN A 36 -6.05 9.22 -0.28
N ILE A 37 -5.23 8.70 0.63
CA ILE A 37 -5.68 8.41 2.00
C ILE A 37 -5.84 9.71 2.79
N GLN A 38 -7.07 10.04 3.16
CA GLN A 38 -7.31 11.16 4.08
C GLN A 38 -6.66 10.87 5.44
N LYS A 39 -6.00 11.87 6.05
CA LYS A 39 -5.27 11.70 7.33
C LYS A 39 -6.16 11.16 8.46
N ASP A 40 -7.45 11.46 8.39
CA ASP A 40 -8.42 11.02 9.39
C ASP A 40 -9.08 9.68 9.08
N ALA A 41 -8.88 9.13 7.87
CA ALA A 41 -9.51 7.86 7.45
C ALA A 41 -9.10 6.66 8.31
N LEU A 42 -7.92 6.73 8.94
CA LEU A 42 -7.39 5.71 9.86
C LEU A 42 -7.44 6.13 11.34
N ARG A 43 -7.81 7.38 11.63
CA ARG A 43 -7.70 7.99 12.97
C ARG A 43 -9.03 8.51 13.54
N ASN A 44 -10.03 8.76 12.71
CA ASN A 44 -11.34 9.20 13.15
C ASN A 44 -12.00 8.12 14.03
N LYS A 45 -12.63 8.52 15.14
CA LYS A 45 -13.31 7.63 16.09
C LYS A 45 -14.29 6.66 15.43
N GLN A 46 -15.05 7.12 14.43
CA GLN A 46 -16.01 6.27 13.72
C GLN A 46 -15.30 5.21 12.87
N CYS A 47 -14.31 5.63 12.07
CA CYS A 47 -13.51 4.73 11.23
C CYS A 47 -12.68 3.76 12.09
N MET A 48 -12.17 4.20 13.24
CA MET A 48 -11.35 3.40 14.14
C MET A 48 -12.11 2.17 14.65
N LYS A 49 -13.40 2.30 14.97
CA LYS A 49 -14.22 1.14 15.40
C LYS A 49 -14.40 0.14 14.27
N ARG A 50 -14.70 0.60 13.05
CA ARG A 50 -14.86 -0.24 11.86
C ARG A 50 -13.58 -1.00 11.54
N TRP A 51 -12.45 -0.28 11.47
CA TRP A 51 -11.12 -0.88 11.28
C TRP A 51 -10.73 -1.85 12.39
N LYS A 52 -11.08 -1.55 13.66
CA LYS A 52 -10.84 -2.46 14.79
C LYS A 52 -11.64 -3.75 14.66
N ASN A 53 -12.90 -3.67 14.27
CA ASN A 53 -13.74 -4.85 14.06
C ASN A 53 -13.22 -5.70 12.90
N TRP A 54 -12.94 -5.06 11.76
CA TRP A 54 -12.41 -5.72 10.57
C TRP A 54 -11.09 -6.44 10.86
N ARG A 55 -10.09 -5.74 11.43
CA ARG A 55 -8.78 -6.33 11.69
C ARG A 55 -8.80 -7.45 12.74
N ASN A 56 -9.77 -7.42 13.67
CA ASN A 56 -9.90 -8.44 14.71
C ASN A 56 -10.30 -9.82 14.15
N GLN A 57 -10.91 -9.86 12.95
CA GLN A 57 -11.18 -11.11 12.22
C GLN A 57 -9.88 -11.86 11.88
N TYR A 58 -8.77 -11.12 11.73
CA TYR A 58 -7.47 -11.64 11.34
C TYR A 58 -6.47 -11.77 12.50
N LYS A 59 -6.91 -11.60 13.76
CA LYS A 59 -5.98 -11.50 14.90
C LYS A 59 -5.16 -12.78 15.12
N ASP A 60 -5.71 -13.94 14.79
CA ASP A 60 -5.11 -15.26 15.02
C ASP A 60 -4.50 -15.85 13.72
N THR A 61 -4.94 -15.38 12.55
CA THR A 61 -4.54 -15.89 11.24
C THR A 61 -3.44 -15.05 10.58
N LEU A 62 -3.46 -13.73 10.79
CA LEU A 62 -2.47 -12.82 10.22
C LEU A 62 -1.35 -12.54 11.23
N LYS A 63 -0.15 -13.03 10.91
CA LYS A 63 1.06 -12.76 11.69
C LYS A 63 1.27 -11.26 11.89
N ASP A 64 1.51 -10.87 13.14
CA ASP A 64 1.76 -9.49 13.56
C ASP A 64 0.64 -8.51 13.19
N CYS A 65 -0.62 -8.98 13.11
CA CYS A 65 -1.78 -8.18 12.72
C CYS A 65 -1.87 -6.81 13.45
N LYS A 66 -1.42 -6.75 14.70
CA LYS A 66 -1.44 -5.53 15.55
C LYS A 66 -0.12 -4.76 15.60
N ALA A 67 0.92 -5.20 14.90
CA ALA A 67 2.17 -4.45 14.82
C ALA A 67 1.93 -3.09 14.13
N CYS A 68 2.68 -2.09 14.58
CA CYS A 68 2.64 -0.76 13.99
C CYS A 68 3.35 -0.79 12.62
N SER A 69 2.81 -0.07 11.65
CA SER A 69 3.35 0.09 10.30
C SER A 69 3.12 1.50 9.80
N LEU A 70 3.85 1.87 8.75
CA LEU A 70 3.70 3.13 8.04
C LEU A 70 3.11 2.85 6.68
N VAL A 71 2.13 3.66 6.27
CA VAL A 71 1.59 3.67 4.92
C VAL A 71 1.70 5.07 4.33
N ARG A 72 1.96 5.14 3.03
CA ARG A 72 1.99 6.40 2.27
C ARG A 72 0.57 6.93 2.12
N ILE A 73 0.40 8.24 2.31
CA ILE A 73 -0.90 8.92 2.09
C ILE A 73 -1.21 8.93 0.59
N ASP A 74 -0.23 9.40 -0.19
CA ASP A 74 -0.17 9.36 -1.64
C ASP A 74 0.95 8.37 -2.04
N PRO A 75 0.64 7.28 -2.75
CA PRO A 75 1.61 6.27 -3.11
C PRO A 75 2.63 6.75 -4.14
N THR A 76 2.37 7.84 -4.88
CA THR A 76 3.26 8.42 -5.90
C THR A 76 4.44 9.18 -5.30
N GLN A 77 4.30 9.63 -4.05
CA GLN A 77 5.33 10.36 -3.33
C GLN A 77 6.13 9.43 -2.41
N ASP A 78 7.38 9.74 -2.11
CA ASP A 78 8.16 8.97 -1.14
C ASP A 78 7.68 9.17 0.30
N TYR A 79 8.17 8.33 1.22
CA TYR A 79 7.92 8.50 2.65
C TYR A 79 8.56 9.80 3.15
N SER A 80 7.74 10.82 3.38
CA SER A 80 8.15 12.10 3.94
C SER A 80 7.42 12.37 5.27
N GLY A 81 7.75 13.48 5.95
CA GLY A 81 7.02 13.90 7.15
C GLY A 81 5.53 14.13 6.91
N SER A 82 5.17 14.62 5.72
CA SER A 82 3.80 14.93 5.31
C SER A 82 3.08 13.78 4.59
N ASN A 83 3.82 12.85 3.97
CA ASN A 83 3.28 11.73 3.19
C ASN A 83 3.38 10.37 3.91
N LYS A 84 3.07 10.34 5.20
CA LYS A 84 3.02 9.09 5.96
C LYS A 84 1.96 9.14 7.04
N ILE A 85 1.37 7.99 7.31
CA ILE A 85 0.47 7.80 8.43
C ILE A 85 0.76 6.46 9.11
N PHE A 86 0.70 6.47 10.45
CA PHE A 86 0.77 5.27 11.26
C PHE A 86 -0.52 4.47 11.15
N CYS A 87 -0.38 3.17 10.97
CA CYS A 87 -1.47 2.22 10.88
C CYS A 87 -1.05 0.87 11.47
N PHE A 88 -1.98 -0.05 11.63
CA PHE A 88 -1.67 -1.43 11.95
C PHE A 88 -1.24 -2.20 10.69
N ARG A 89 -0.43 -3.25 10.87
CA ARG A 89 0.01 -4.13 9.79
C ARG A 89 -1.16 -4.62 8.92
N ALA A 90 -2.27 -5.05 9.52
CA ALA A 90 -3.44 -5.49 8.76
C ALA A 90 -3.99 -4.40 7.83
N GLN A 91 -4.01 -3.14 8.28
CA GLN A 91 -4.46 -2.00 7.48
C GLN A 91 -3.47 -1.70 6.35
N PHE A 92 -2.17 -1.69 6.67
CA PHE A 92 -1.11 -1.55 5.67
C PHE A 92 -1.25 -2.59 4.56
N LEU A 93 -1.43 -3.86 4.93
CA LEU A 93 -1.59 -4.94 3.97
C LEU A 93 -2.83 -4.74 3.09
N ALA A 94 -4.00 -4.49 3.68
CA ALA A 94 -5.23 -4.26 2.92
C ALA A 94 -5.05 -3.15 1.87
N ILE A 95 -4.49 -2.01 2.29
CA ILE A 95 -4.27 -0.85 1.43
C ILE A 95 -3.25 -1.16 0.33
N GLU A 96 -2.09 -1.73 0.67
CA GLU A 96 -1.02 -1.94 -0.31
C GLU A 96 -1.35 -3.07 -1.29
N ILE A 97 -2.07 -4.11 -0.84
CA ILE A 97 -2.62 -5.16 -1.71
C ILE A 97 -3.64 -4.55 -2.67
N ALA A 98 -4.55 -3.70 -2.18
CA ALA A 98 -5.53 -3.01 -3.02
C ALA A 98 -4.84 -2.13 -4.08
N ARG A 99 -3.79 -1.38 -3.70
CA ARG A 99 -2.98 -0.59 -4.64
C ARG A 99 -2.30 -1.43 -5.71
N ASN A 100 -1.84 -2.63 -5.37
CA ASN A 100 -1.27 -3.56 -6.35
C ASN A 100 -2.34 -4.08 -7.32
N ARG A 101 -3.50 -4.53 -6.79
CA ARG A 101 -4.58 -5.14 -7.60
C ARG A 101 -5.32 -4.14 -8.48
N GLU A 102 -5.45 -2.90 -8.02
CA GLU A 102 -6.16 -1.83 -8.74
C GLU A 102 -5.24 -1.07 -9.69
N GLY A 103 -3.96 -1.46 -9.80
CA GLY A 103 -3.04 -0.93 -10.80
C GLY A 103 -2.35 0.38 -10.43
N TYR A 104 -2.68 1.01 -9.30
CA TYR A 104 -2.00 2.24 -8.85
C TYR A 104 -0.49 2.06 -8.71
N ASN A 105 -0.08 0.97 -8.05
CA ASN A 105 1.33 0.68 -7.88
C ASN A 105 2.01 0.26 -9.21
N GLN A 106 1.25 -0.29 -10.16
CA GLN A 106 1.76 -0.60 -11.51
C GLN A 106 2.04 0.68 -12.29
N GLN A 107 1.09 1.62 -12.28
CA GLN A 107 1.28 2.93 -12.91
C GLN A 107 2.50 3.67 -12.34
N ILE A 108 2.69 3.66 -11.02
CA ILE A 108 3.86 4.29 -10.38
C ILE A 108 5.17 3.67 -10.88
N VAL A 109 5.23 2.34 -11.00
CA VAL A 109 6.41 1.65 -11.53
C VAL A 109 6.66 2.04 -12.99
N ASP A 110 5.62 2.13 -13.79
CA ASP A 110 5.74 2.47 -15.21
C ASP A 110 6.17 3.93 -15.42
N ASP A 111 5.65 4.85 -14.62
CA ASP A 111 6.05 6.26 -14.65
C ASP A 111 7.49 6.45 -14.16
N CYS A 112 7.90 5.70 -13.12
CA CYS A 112 9.30 5.64 -12.69
C CYS A 112 10.20 5.15 -13.84
N LYS A 113 9.82 4.07 -14.56
CA LYS A 113 10.63 3.56 -15.69
C LYS A 113 10.76 4.56 -16.83
N LYS A 114 9.72 5.33 -17.16
CA LYS A 114 9.76 6.37 -18.21
C LYS A 114 10.81 7.44 -17.90
N HIS A 115 10.93 7.84 -16.64
CA HIS A 115 11.92 8.83 -16.21
C HIS A 115 13.37 8.31 -16.17
N PHE A 116 13.58 6.99 -16.24
CA PHE A 116 14.91 6.37 -16.33
C PHE A 116 15.37 6.12 -17.79
N ILE A 117 14.61 6.53 -18.80
CA ILE A 117 15.03 6.42 -20.21
C ILE A 117 15.85 7.66 -20.59
N CYS A 118 17.17 7.55 -20.43
CA CYS A 118 18.12 8.51 -21.00
C CYS A 118 18.14 8.39 -22.53
N PRO A 119 18.00 9.49 -23.30
CA PRO A 119 18.04 9.46 -24.76
C PRO A 119 19.40 9.01 -25.36
N CYS A 120 20.48 8.97 -24.58
CA CYS A 120 21.80 8.56 -25.05
C CYS A 120 21.99 7.03 -25.10
N CYS A 121 21.44 6.28 -24.15
CA CYS A 121 21.99 4.95 -23.88
C CYS A 121 21.02 4.10 -23.03
N ARG A 122 20.50 3.00 -23.62
CA ARG A 122 19.37 2.19 -23.12
C ARG A 122 19.64 1.36 -21.85
N GLN A 123 20.77 1.50 -21.17
CA GLN A 123 21.20 0.60 -20.09
C GLN A 123 22.17 1.29 -19.12
N CYS A 124 21.73 2.29 -18.34
CA CYS A 124 22.54 2.72 -17.19
C CYS A 124 21.72 2.75 -15.91
N ARG A 125 22.10 1.89 -14.95
CA ARG A 125 21.80 2.09 -13.52
C ARG A 125 22.95 2.96 -13.00
N SER A 126 22.65 4.15 -12.50
CA SER A 126 23.59 5.05 -11.80
C SER A 126 24.54 5.88 -12.69
N CYS A 127 24.12 7.10 -13.03
CA CYS A 127 24.96 8.27 -12.79
C CYS A 127 24.33 8.90 -11.54
N GLU A 128 24.95 9.02 -10.37
CA GLU A 128 26.36 9.15 -9.97
C GLU A 128 27.05 7.84 -9.52
#